data_AF-A0A923XYV3-F1
#
_entry.id   AF-A0A923XYV3-F1
#
_cell.length_a   1.000
_cell.length_b   1.000
_cell.length_c   1.000
_cell.angle_alpha   90.00
_cell.angle_beta   90.00
_cell.angle_gamma   90.00
#
_symmetry.space_group_name_H-M   'P 1'
#
loop_
_entity.id
_entity.type
_entity.pdbx_description
1 polymer ?
#
loop_
_entity_poly.entity_id
_entity_poly.type
_entity_poly.pdbx_seq_one_letter_code
_entity_poly.pdbx_strand_id
1 'polypeptide(L)'
;DQVFYHKFLQYQFFKQWQELKSYANQNGISIVGDIPIFVAYDSADVWSNPEIFQLDNNGLPIEVAGVPPDYFSETGQLWGNPLYDWDMLVQTNFDWWINRFKMILQLVDIVRVDHFRGFEAYWAIPYGAKTAINGKWKKALGVQLFQAIESTLGKLPMIAEDLGLITPEVEALRDQFNFPGMKIIQFAFTNTSKDPFLPHNYTKNCIVYPGTHDNDTCWGWFNTAPEAEKNYLLRYAGANGEHIHWDFIRLAMSSIANISIYAIQDVMGLDTASRMNMPSKPDGNWEWRYTDDMLTQQIHDTLANMTADYGR
;
A
#
# COMPACT_ATOMS: atom_id res chain seq x y z
N ASP A 1 -8.25 11.95 34.81
CA ASP A 1 -7.63 10.61 34.77
C ASP A 1 -7.64 9.96 33.39
N GLN A 2 -8.79 9.80 32.72
CA GLN A 2 -8.86 9.14 31.40
C GLN A 2 -7.96 9.76 30.32
N VAL A 3 -7.91 11.09 30.19
CA VAL A 3 -7.01 11.77 29.24
C VAL A 3 -5.54 11.45 29.51
N PHE A 4 -5.12 11.42 30.78
CA PHE A 4 -3.74 11.07 31.16
C PHE A 4 -3.43 9.60 30.90
N TYR A 5 -4.40 8.71 31.11
CA TYR A 5 -4.27 7.30 30.76
C TYR A 5 -3.99 7.12 29.26
N HIS A 6 -4.77 7.76 28.38
CA HIS A 6 -4.52 7.69 26.94
C HIS A 6 -3.18 8.30 26.54
N LYS A 7 -2.77 9.42 27.16
CA LYS A 7 -1.43 9.99 26.96
C LYS A 7 -0.32 9.03 27.39
N PHE A 8 -0.51 8.32 28.50
CA PHE A 8 0.44 7.31 28.97
C PHE A 8 0.55 6.13 28.00
N LEU A 9 -0.58 5.64 27.44
CA LEU A 9 -0.56 4.59 26.42
C LEU A 9 0.23 5.03 25.18
N GLN A 10 0.00 6.25 24.70
CA GLN A 10 0.76 6.81 23.57
C GLN A 10 2.26 6.92 23.91
N TYR A 11 2.60 7.42 25.11
CA TYR A 11 4.00 7.48 25.56
C TYR A 11 4.67 6.10 25.54
N GLN A 12 4.01 5.06 26.05
CA GLN A 12 4.55 3.70 26.06
C GLN A 12 4.76 3.15 24.64
N PHE A 13 3.78 3.36 23.75
CA PHE A 13 3.90 2.98 22.34
C PHE A 13 5.10 3.66 21.66
N PHE A 14 5.17 4.99 21.72
CA PHE A 14 6.25 5.74 21.07
C PHE A 14 7.62 5.39 21.63
N LYS A 15 7.72 5.16 22.95
CA LYS A 15 8.97 4.72 23.56
C LYS A 15 9.44 3.38 22.98
N GLN A 16 8.59 2.36 23.00
CA GLN A 16 8.94 1.03 22.50
C GLN A 16 9.22 1.04 21.00
N TRP A 17 8.44 1.79 20.22
CA TRP A 17 8.63 1.90 18.79
C TRP A 17 9.96 2.60 18.43
N GLN A 18 10.33 3.66 19.16
CA GLN A 18 11.60 4.34 18.96
C GLN A 18 12.80 3.46 19.32
N GLU A 19 12.69 2.64 20.36
CA GLU A 19 13.71 1.65 20.72
C GLU A 19 13.88 0.61 19.59
N LEU A 20 12.79 0.08 19.03
CA LEU A 20 12.81 -0.85 17.90
C LEU A 20 13.40 -0.22 16.64
N LYS A 21 12.92 0.97 16.26
CA LYS A 21 13.42 1.71 15.08
C LYS A 21 14.91 1.99 15.21
N SER A 22 15.35 2.43 16.39
CA SER A 22 16.77 2.70 16.64
C SER A 22 17.62 1.44 16.47
N TYR A 23 17.15 0.30 16.98
CA TYR A 23 17.81 -0.98 16.81
C TYR A 23 17.88 -1.42 15.34
N ALA A 24 16.78 -1.32 14.59
CA ALA A 24 16.74 -1.62 13.16
C ALA A 24 17.74 -0.77 12.37
N ASN A 25 17.70 0.56 12.57
CA ASN A 25 18.56 1.50 11.86
C ASN A 25 20.05 1.32 12.19
N GLN A 26 20.38 0.97 13.44
CA GLN A 26 21.77 0.64 13.82
C GLN A 26 22.30 -0.62 13.11
N ASN A 27 21.42 -1.51 12.68
CA ASN A 27 21.74 -2.70 11.90
C ASN A 27 21.58 -2.48 10.38
N GLY A 28 21.41 -1.23 9.93
CA GLY A 28 21.26 -0.90 8.51
C GLY A 28 19.91 -1.30 7.91
N ILE A 29 18.89 -1.58 8.74
CA ILE A 29 17.54 -1.93 8.30
C ILE A 29 16.67 -0.67 8.36
N SER A 30 16.11 -0.28 7.22
CA SER A 30 15.11 0.80 7.13
C SER A 30 13.69 0.25 7.31
N ILE A 31 12.82 0.98 8.00
CA ILE A 31 11.41 0.62 8.18
C ILE A 31 10.56 1.33 7.13
N VAL A 32 9.80 0.56 6.36
CA VAL A 32 8.74 1.07 5.48
C VAL A 32 7.43 1.10 6.26
N GLY A 33 6.88 2.29 6.46
CA GLY A 33 5.52 2.48 6.99
C GLY A 33 4.49 2.61 5.88
N ASP A 34 3.24 2.75 6.30
CA ASP A 34 2.10 2.85 5.41
C ASP A 34 1.15 3.94 5.91
N ILE A 35 0.63 4.74 4.99
CA ILE A 35 -0.35 5.77 5.31
C ILE A 35 -1.57 5.67 4.36
N PRO A 36 -2.78 5.43 4.90
CA PRO A 36 -4.00 5.50 4.11
C PRO A 36 -4.23 6.94 3.65
N ILE A 37 -4.60 7.16 2.38
CA ILE A 37 -4.90 8.51 1.91
C ILE A 37 -6.02 9.15 2.75
N PHE A 38 -7.09 8.42 3.03
CA PHE A 38 -8.22 8.90 3.82
C PHE A 38 -8.13 8.46 5.28
N VAL A 39 -8.79 9.21 6.17
CA VAL A 39 -8.94 8.86 7.59
C VAL A 39 -10.35 8.33 7.85
N ALA A 40 -10.56 7.61 8.96
CA ALA A 40 -11.91 7.16 9.33
C ALA A 40 -12.79 8.36 9.73
N TYR A 41 -14.09 8.30 9.45
CA TYR A 41 -15.04 9.35 9.86
C TYR A 41 -15.06 9.53 11.39
N ASP A 42 -15.21 8.43 12.12
CA ASP A 42 -15.14 8.41 13.58
C ASP A 42 -13.68 8.41 14.05
N SER A 43 -13.03 9.57 13.93
CA SER A 43 -11.64 9.76 14.31
C SER A 43 -11.42 11.13 14.95
N ALA A 44 -10.37 11.23 15.76
CA ALA A 44 -9.90 12.50 16.30
C ALA A 44 -9.50 13.47 15.17
N ASP A 45 -8.96 12.95 14.06
CA ASP A 45 -8.56 13.75 12.90
C ASP A 45 -9.73 14.55 12.32
N VAL A 46 -10.87 13.88 12.11
CA VAL A 46 -12.08 14.52 11.58
C VAL A 46 -12.74 15.40 12.64
N TRP A 47 -12.83 14.91 13.88
CA TRP A 47 -13.46 15.66 14.97
C TRP A 47 -12.75 16.99 15.29
N SER A 48 -11.41 17.02 15.27
CA SER A 48 -10.64 18.22 15.62
C SER A 48 -10.34 19.14 14.44
N ASN A 49 -10.56 18.70 13.20
CA ASN A 49 -10.31 19.48 11.98
C ASN A 49 -11.48 19.37 10.99
N PRO A 50 -12.74 19.58 11.41
CA PRO A 50 -13.90 19.33 10.54
C PRO A 50 -13.87 20.15 9.23
N GLU A 51 -13.23 21.31 9.23
CA GLU A 51 -13.15 22.25 8.11
C GLU A 51 -12.36 21.73 6.91
N ILE A 52 -11.41 20.80 7.11
CA ILE A 52 -10.63 20.23 6.00
C ILE A 52 -11.33 19.03 5.35
N PHE A 53 -12.55 18.70 5.78
CA PHE A 53 -13.36 17.60 5.26
C PHE A 53 -14.69 18.11 4.67
N GLN A 54 -15.22 17.39 3.68
CA GLN A 54 -16.49 17.69 3.04
C GLN A 54 -17.67 17.25 3.92
N LEU A 55 -17.93 18.03 4.97
CA LEU A 55 -19.00 17.78 5.95
C LEU A 55 -20.13 18.80 5.81
N ASP A 56 -21.37 18.39 6.10
CA ASP A 56 -22.52 19.28 6.21
C ASP A 56 -22.53 20.02 7.57
N ASN A 57 -23.52 20.89 7.76
CA ASN A 57 -23.67 21.67 9.00
C ASN A 57 -23.92 20.82 10.26
N ASN A 58 -24.26 19.53 10.11
CA ASN A 58 -24.44 18.58 11.20
C ASN A 58 -23.19 17.72 11.42
N GLY A 59 -22.11 17.96 10.66
CA GLY A 59 -20.89 17.17 10.69
C GLY A 59 -20.96 15.86 9.91
N LEU A 60 -22.03 15.59 9.16
CA LEU A 60 -22.15 14.37 8.35
C LEU A 60 -21.39 14.53 7.03
N PRO A 61 -20.74 13.47 6.49
CA PRO A 61 -20.14 13.53 5.17
C PRO A 61 -21.16 13.90 4.09
N ILE A 62 -20.79 14.80 3.18
CA ILE A 62 -21.60 15.11 1.98
C ILE A 62 -21.43 13.98 0.95
N GLU A 63 -20.18 13.58 0.76
CA GLU A 63 -19.75 12.47 -0.08
C GLU A 63 -18.68 11.68 0.66
N VAL A 64 -18.50 10.42 0.26
CA VAL A 64 -17.56 9.48 0.86
C VAL A 64 -16.68 8.82 -0.18
N ALA A 65 -15.53 8.33 0.28
CA ALA A 65 -14.53 7.66 -0.52
C ALA A 65 -14.95 6.26 -0.96
N GLY A 66 -14.36 5.85 -2.08
CA GLY A 66 -14.44 4.51 -2.63
C GLY A 66 -13.68 4.43 -3.94
N VAL A 67 -13.94 3.36 -4.70
CA VAL A 67 -13.49 3.22 -6.09
C VAL A 67 -14.64 2.79 -6.99
N PRO A 68 -14.64 3.19 -8.28
CA PRO A 68 -15.68 2.76 -9.21
C PRO A 68 -15.65 1.25 -9.43
N PRO A 69 -16.70 0.67 -10.04
CA PRO A 69 -16.64 -0.68 -10.57
C PRO A 69 -15.41 -0.89 -11.46
N ASP A 70 -14.78 -2.05 -11.31
CA ASP A 70 -13.66 -2.50 -12.12
C ASP A 70 -13.80 -4.00 -12.42
N TYR A 71 -12.78 -4.59 -13.03
CA TYR A 71 -12.79 -6.01 -13.38
C TYR A 71 -12.72 -6.95 -12.16
N PHE A 72 -12.40 -6.44 -10.96
CA PHE A 72 -12.41 -7.19 -9.70
C PHE A 72 -13.73 -7.00 -8.92
N SER A 73 -14.44 -5.89 -9.10
CA SER A 73 -15.71 -5.61 -8.43
C SER A 73 -16.75 -4.98 -9.35
N GLU A 74 -17.84 -5.70 -9.63
CA GLU A 74 -18.99 -5.22 -10.42
C GLU A 74 -19.67 -3.98 -9.81
N THR A 75 -19.53 -3.77 -8.49
CA THR A 75 -20.20 -2.66 -7.78
C THR A 75 -19.23 -1.60 -7.27
N GLY A 76 -17.94 -1.76 -7.56
CA GLY A 76 -16.85 -0.97 -6.98
C GLY A 76 -16.66 -1.28 -5.50
N GLN A 77 -16.03 -0.37 -4.77
CA GLN A 77 -15.87 -0.51 -3.32
C GLN A 77 -16.30 0.79 -2.64
N LEU A 78 -17.18 0.68 -1.66
CA LEU A 78 -17.64 1.81 -0.84
C LEU A 78 -16.90 1.77 0.49
N TRP A 79 -15.92 2.64 0.67
CA TRP A 79 -15.08 2.64 1.89
C TRP A 79 -15.70 3.49 3.01
N GLY A 80 -16.43 4.55 2.65
CA GLY A 80 -17.19 5.35 3.62
C GLY A 80 -16.40 6.43 4.34
N ASN A 81 -15.09 6.58 4.06
CA ASN A 81 -14.28 7.67 4.62
C ASN A 81 -14.77 9.05 4.14
N PRO A 82 -14.68 10.10 4.97
CA PRO A 82 -14.93 11.46 4.50
C PRO A 82 -13.86 11.89 3.50
N LEU A 83 -14.27 12.74 2.56
CA LEU A 83 -13.39 13.30 1.54
C LEU A 83 -12.81 14.65 2.00
N TYR A 84 -11.63 14.99 1.52
CA TYR A 84 -10.99 16.27 1.84
C TYR A 84 -11.66 17.45 1.13
N ASP A 85 -11.79 18.56 1.83
CA ASP A 85 -12.00 19.87 1.23
C ASP A 85 -10.63 20.40 0.75
N TRP A 86 -10.35 20.19 -0.54
CA TRP A 86 -9.08 20.59 -1.14
C TRP A 86 -8.87 22.11 -1.18
N ASP A 87 -9.95 22.88 -1.26
CA ASP A 87 -9.86 24.34 -1.25
C ASP A 87 -9.48 24.84 0.15
N MET A 88 -10.04 24.22 1.21
CA MET A 88 -9.64 24.52 2.58
C MET A 88 -8.20 24.09 2.88
N LEU A 89 -7.78 22.91 2.37
CA LEU A 89 -6.39 22.47 2.48
C LEU A 89 -5.43 23.48 1.84
N VAL A 90 -5.78 24.07 0.69
CA VAL A 90 -4.97 25.14 0.08
C VAL A 90 -4.92 26.38 0.95
N GLN A 91 -6.07 26.83 1.48
CA GLN A 91 -6.15 28.03 2.33
C GLN A 91 -5.31 27.90 3.60
N THR A 92 -5.16 26.68 4.11
CA THR A 92 -4.34 26.34 5.27
C THR A 92 -2.94 25.87 4.89
N ASN A 93 -2.48 26.14 3.65
CA ASN A 93 -1.16 25.76 3.13
C ASN A 93 -0.81 24.27 3.30
N PHE A 94 -1.82 23.41 3.30
CA PHE A 94 -1.72 21.97 3.52
C PHE A 94 -1.12 21.58 4.88
N ASP A 95 -1.21 22.45 5.89
CA ASP A 95 -0.59 22.28 7.20
C ASP A 95 -0.92 20.92 7.85
N TRP A 96 -2.17 20.45 7.71
CA TRP A 96 -2.57 19.15 8.25
C TRP A 96 -1.80 17.99 7.61
N TRP A 97 -1.66 17.96 6.28
CA TRP A 97 -0.91 16.92 5.58
C TRP A 97 0.59 17.00 5.83
N ILE A 98 1.15 18.22 5.92
CA ILE A 98 2.56 18.43 6.28
C ILE A 98 2.83 17.85 7.67
N ASN A 99 1.96 18.14 8.65
CA ASN A 99 2.09 17.60 10.01
C ASN A 99 1.91 16.08 10.04
N ARG A 100 1.01 15.53 9.21
CA ARG A 100 0.80 14.09 9.06
C ARG A 100 2.07 13.38 8.56
N PHE A 101 2.70 13.91 7.50
CA PHE A 101 3.98 13.39 7.00
C PHE A 101 5.11 13.55 8.02
N LYS A 102 5.19 14.71 8.67
CA LYS A 102 6.18 14.97 9.73
C LYS A 102 6.06 13.99 10.89
N MET A 103 4.84 13.57 11.23
CA MET A 103 4.60 12.61 12.31
C MET A 103 4.99 11.19 11.91
N ILE A 104 4.52 10.70 10.76
CA ILE A 104 4.82 9.32 10.32
C ILE A 104 6.32 9.12 10.06
N LEU A 105 7.02 10.14 9.55
CA LEU A 105 8.48 10.08 9.34
C LEU A 105 9.31 10.05 10.64
N GLN A 106 8.69 10.33 11.80
CA GLN A 106 9.33 10.04 13.09
C GLN A 106 9.28 8.54 13.43
N LEU A 107 8.33 7.81 12.85
CA LEU A 107 8.11 6.39 13.10
C LEU A 107 8.82 5.51 12.08
N VAL A 108 8.89 5.93 10.82
CA VAL A 108 9.43 5.11 9.74
C VAL A 108 10.46 5.88 8.93
N ASP A 109 11.20 5.19 8.06
CA ASP A 109 12.23 5.79 7.22
C ASP A 109 11.72 6.03 5.79
N ILE A 110 10.76 5.21 5.35
CA ILE A 110 10.08 5.32 4.05
C ILE A 110 8.57 5.18 4.29
N VAL A 111 7.75 5.91 3.54
CA VAL A 111 6.28 5.87 3.67
C VAL A 111 5.66 5.40 2.37
N ARG A 112 5.00 4.23 2.38
CA ARG A 112 4.01 3.89 1.34
C ARG A 112 2.78 4.77 1.53
N VAL A 113 2.34 5.43 0.48
CA VAL A 113 1.09 6.17 0.45
C VAL A 113 0.08 5.34 -0.32
N ASP A 114 -0.88 4.80 0.42
CA ASP A 114 -1.98 4.01 -0.11
C ASP A 114 -2.93 4.86 -0.95
N HIS A 115 -3.44 4.28 -2.03
CA HIS A 115 -4.33 4.89 -2.99
C HIS A 115 -3.81 6.24 -3.51
N PHE A 116 -2.52 6.28 -3.91
CA PHE A 116 -1.83 7.50 -4.34
C PHE A 116 -2.57 8.23 -5.48
N ARG A 117 -3.27 7.48 -6.33
CA ARG A 117 -4.06 8.07 -7.42
C ARG A 117 -5.10 9.09 -6.92
N GLY A 118 -5.53 8.97 -5.66
CA GLY A 118 -6.42 9.89 -4.95
C GLY A 118 -5.93 11.35 -4.89
N PHE A 119 -4.62 11.58 -5.02
CA PHE A 119 -4.01 12.92 -5.08
C PHE A 119 -4.13 13.59 -6.45
N GLU A 120 -4.42 12.82 -7.50
CA GLU A 120 -4.70 13.35 -8.84
C GLU A 120 -6.21 13.59 -9.01
N ALA A 121 -7.00 12.56 -8.72
CA ALA A 121 -8.45 12.61 -8.66
C ALA A 121 -8.94 11.60 -7.63
N TYR A 122 -10.15 11.71 -7.12
CA TYR A 122 -10.74 10.72 -6.20
C TYR A 122 -12.17 10.42 -6.61
N TRP A 123 -12.63 9.21 -6.31
CA TRP A 123 -13.99 8.79 -6.60
C TRP A 123 -14.91 9.16 -5.43
N ALA A 124 -15.77 10.15 -5.67
CA ALA A 124 -16.65 10.72 -4.67
C ALA A 124 -18.06 10.14 -4.81
N ILE A 125 -18.54 9.48 -3.76
CA ILE A 125 -19.84 8.80 -3.75
C ILE A 125 -20.80 9.56 -2.80
N PRO A 126 -22.03 9.89 -3.20
CA PRO A 126 -22.98 10.56 -2.30
C PRO A 126 -23.17 9.80 -0.99
N TYR A 127 -23.12 10.52 0.14
CA TYR A 127 -23.31 9.89 1.45
C TYR A 127 -24.69 9.22 1.55
N GLY A 128 -24.73 8.05 2.20
CA GLY A 128 -25.93 7.21 2.29
C GLY A 128 -26.16 6.24 1.12
N ALA A 129 -25.33 6.30 0.06
CA ALA A 129 -25.33 5.30 -0.99
C ALA A 129 -25.05 3.88 -0.45
N LYS A 130 -25.56 2.87 -1.14
CA LYS A 130 -25.34 1.45 -0.80
C LYS A 130 -24.19 0.80 -1.57
N THR A 131 -23.78 1.41 -2.67
CA THR A 131 -22.72 0.93 -3.56
C THR A 131 -21.91 2.11 -4.10
N ALA A 132 -20.77 1.83 -4.72
CA ALA A 132 -19.89 2.85 -5.29
C ALA A 132 -20.23 3.24 -6.74
N ILE A 133 -21.22 2.59 -7.35
CA ILE A 133 -21.56 2.74 -8.79
C ILE A 133 -21.83 4.19 -9.18
N ASN A 134 -22.56 4.94 -8.34
CA ASN A 134 -23.04 6.29 -8.66
C ASN A 134 -22.11 7.40 -8.19
N GLY A 135 -20.82 7.10 -7.99
CA GLY A 135 -19.82 8.12 -7.68
C GLY A 135 -19.40 8.94 -8.91
N LYS A 136 -18.50 9.90 -8.69
CA LYS A 136 -17.90 10.75 -9.74
C LYS A 136 -16.43 11.01 -9.44
N TRP A 137 -15.62 11.06 -10.49
CA TRP A 137 -14.25 11.53 -10.39
C TRP A 137 -14.21 13.03 -10.11
N LYS A 138 -13.56 13.43 -9.02
CA LYS A 138 -13.25 14.82 -8.67
C LYS A 138 -11.75 15.02 -8.64
N LYS A 139 -11.26 16.16 -9.15
CA LYS A 139 -9.83 16.47 -9.11
C LYS A 139 -9.39 16.81 -7.69
N ALA A 140 -8.21 16.32 -7.34
CA ALA A 140 -7.47 16.73 -6.15
C ALA A 140 -6.37 17.73 -6.55
N LEU A 141 -5.64 18.27 -5.56
CA LEU A 141 -4.56 19.24 -5.76
C LEU A 141 -3.21 18.65 -5.36
N GLY A 142 -2.94 17.41 -5.81
CA GLY A 142 -1.75 16.64 -5.45
C GLY A 142 -0.43 17.33 -5.79
N VAL A 143 -0.34 18.02 -6.94
CA VAL A 143 0.88 18.76 -7.31
C VAL A 143 1.17 19.85 -6.29
N GLN A 144 0.18 20.66 -5.94
CA GLN A 144 0.31 21.75 -4.97
C GLN A 144 0.63 21.20 -3.57
N LEU A 145 -0.02 20.11 -3.19
CA LEU A 145 0.23 19.43 -1.92
C LEU A 145 1.68 18.96 -1.82
N PHE A 146 2.17 18.17 -2.78
CA PHE A 146 3.52 17.62 -2.72
C PHE A 146 4.59 18.70 -2.89
N GLN A 147 4.34 19.77 -3.64
CA GLN A 147 5.20 20.96 -3.64
C GLN A 147 5.28 21.60 -2.24
N ALA A 148 4.15 21.79 -1.56
CA ALA A 148 4.13 22.36 -0.22
C ALA A 148 4.87 21.47 0.79
N ILE A 149 4.66 20.15 0.73
CA ILE A 149 5.36 19.21 1.60
C ILE A 149 6.87 19.22 1.31
N GLU A 150 7.30 19.13 0.05
CA GLU A 150 8.74 19.15 -0.28
C GLU A 150 9.41 20.47 0.10
N SER A 151 8.69 21.59 -0.03
CA SER A 151 9.19 22.91 0.39
C SER A 151 9.45 22.99 1.90
N THR A 152 8.73 22.20 2.69
CA THR A 152 8.77 22.25 4.17
C THR A 152 9.64 21.14 4.77
N LEU A 153 9.53 19.92 4.24
CA LEU A 153 10.18 18.72 4.78
C LEU A 153 11.36 18.24 3.92
N GLY A 154 11.56 18.82 2.74
CA GLY A 154 12.51 18.31 1.74
C GLY A 154 11.94 17.13 0.95
N LYS A 155 12.80 16.49 0.14
CA LYS A 155 12.41 15.32 -0.66
C LYS A 155 11.83 14.23 0.22
N LEU A 156 10.66 13.73 -0.14
CA LEU A 156 9.95 12.71 0.63
C LEU A 156 10.46 11.30 0.30
N PRO A 157 10.85 10.49 1.31
CA PRO A 157 11.14 9.07 1.11
C PRO A 157 9.81 8.31 1.01
N MET A 158 9.19 8.34 -0.16
CA MET A 158 7.85 7.81 -0.40
C MET A 158 7.86 6.60 -1.35
N ILE A 159 6.87 5.72 -1.21
CA ILE A 159 6.44 4.78 -2.25
C ILE A 159 5.00 5.14 -2.62
N ALA A 160 4.73 5.34 -3.91
CA ALA A 160 3.37 5.58 -4.39
C ALA A 160 2.70 4.22 -4.62
N GLU A 161 1.61 3.92 -3.91
CA GLU A 161 0.76 2.82 -4.34
C GLU A 161 -0.12 3.26 -5.51
N ASP A 162 0.27 2.79 -6.68
CA ASP A 162 -0.31 3.11 -7.99
C ASP A 162 -0.86 1.84 -8.67
N LEU A 163 -1.66 1.05 -7.96
CA LEU A 163 -2.34 -0.12 -8.51
C LEU A 163 -3.76 0.23 -8.98
N GLY A 164 -4.37 -0.69 -9.75
CA GLY A 164 -5.70 -0.52 -10.31
C GLY A 164 -5.72 0.33 -11.58
N LEU A 165 -6.79 1.10 -11.79
CA LEU A 165 -6.95 1.96 -12.96
C LEU A 165 -6.12 3.24 -12.81
N ILE A 166 -4.94 3.25 -13.41
CA ILE A 166 -4.01 4.38 -13.43
C ILE A 166 -4.09 5.12 -14.76
N THR A 167 -4.18 6.44 -14.70
CA THR A 167 -4.21 7.32 -15.87
C THR A 167 -2.84 7.99 -16.08
N PRO A 168 -2.54 8.49 -17.30
CA PRO A 168 -1.29 9.21 -17.55
C PRO A 168 -1.05 10.39 -16.61
N GLU A 169 -2.11 11.04 -16.10
CA GLU A 169 -2.01 12.13 -15.12
C GLU A 169 -1.51 11.65 -13.76
N VAL A 170 -1.91 10.45 -13.33
CA VAL A 170 -1.42 9.85 -12.08
C VAL A 170 0.05 9.48 -12.21
N GLU A 171 0.45 8.92 -13.36
CA GLU A 171 1.86 8.63 -13.66
C GLU A 171 2.69 9.90 -13.70
N ALA A 172 2.19 10.97 -14.35
CA ALA A 172 2.84 12.27 -14.39
C ALA A 172 3.02 12.86 -12.98
N LEU A 173 2.00 12.75 -12.12
CA LEU A 173 2.10 13.19 -10.72
C LEU A 173 3.19 12.40 -9.97
N ARG A 174 3.19 11.07 -10.08
CA ARG A 174 4.21 10.20 -9.45
C ARG A 174 5.62 10.57 -9.93
N ASP A 175 5.80 10.66 -11.24
CA ASP A 175 7.10 10.84 -11.87
C ASP A 175 7.65 12.26 -11.68
N GLN A 176 6.79 13.28 -11.60
CA GLN A 176 7.19 14.67 -11.31
C GLN A 176 7.96 14.78 -9.98
N PHE A 177 7.56 14.01 -8.96
CA PHE A 177 8.23 13.98 -7.66
C PHE A 177 9.18 12.78 -7.51
N ASN A 178 9.42 12.03 -8.59
CA ASN A 178 10.29 10.87 -8.65
C ASN A 178 9.93 9.78 -7.61
N PHE A 179 8.65 9.62 -7.31
CA PHE A 179 8.19 8.57 -6.39
C PHE A 179 8.23 7.20 -7.08
N PRO A 180 8.79 6.16 -6.46
CA PRO A 180 8.70 4.80 -6.99
C PRO A 180 7.26 4.29 -6.91
N GLY A 181 6.78 3.71 -8.01
CA GLY A 181 5.52 2.97 -8.06
C GLY A 181 5.65 1.52 -7.58
N MET A 182 4.55 0.78 -7.53
CA MET A 182 4.48 -0.62 -7.11
C MET A 182 4.26 -1.56 -8.29
N LYS A 183 4.84 -2.76 -8.19
CA LYS A 183 4.66 -3.86 -9.14
C LYS A 183 4.30 -5.15 -8.41
N ILE A 184 3.16 -5.74 -8.74
CA ILE A 184 2.66 -6.97 -8.11
C ILE A 184 2.69 -8.11 -9.11
N ILE A 185 3.57 -9.09 -8.90
CA ILE A 185 3.79 -10.19 -9.86
C ILE A 185 2.53 -11.05 -10.02
N GLN A 186 1.74 -11.23 -8.96
CA GLN A 186 0.45 -11.97 -9.05
C GLN A 186 -0.55 -11.36 -10.06
N PHE A 187 -0.38 -10.11 -10.49
CA PHE A 187 -1.25 -9.47 -11.50
C PHE A 187 -0.74 -9.67 -12.94
N ALA A 188 0.49 -10.14 -13.12
CA ALA A 188 1.22 -10.06 -14.39
C ALA A 188 0.77 -11.04 -15.47
N PHE A 189 0.05 -12.10 -15.12
CA PHE A 189 -0.16 -13.26 -16.00
C PHE A 189 -1.56 -13.32 -16.64
N THR A 190 -2.33 -12.24 -16.53
CA THR A 190 -3.71 -12.13 -17.04
C THR A 190 -3.77 -11.64 -18.49
N ASN A 191 -2.74 -10.91 -18.95
CA ASN A 191 -2.74 -10.18 -20.23
C ASN A 191 -1.63 -10.63 -21.18
N THR A 192 -1.31 -9.76 -22.15
CA THR A 192 -0.24 -9.95 -23.14
C THR A 192 1.15 -9.71 -22.54
N SER A 193 2.21 -9.96 -23.32
CA SER A 193 3.59 -9.66 -22.94
C SER A 193 3.86 -8.17 -22.64
N LYS A 194 2.91 -7.27 -22.88
CA LYS A 194 3.01 -5.84 -22.56
C LYS A 194 2.48 -5.49 -21.16
N ASP A 195 2.05 -6.48 -20.37
CA ASP A 195 1.52 -6.22 -19.04
C ASP A 195 2.57 -5.50 -18.17
N PRO A 196 2.24 -4.35 -17.56
CA PRO A 196 3.18 -3.56 -16.79
C PRO A 196 3.66 -4.24 -15.50
N PHE A 197 3.02 -5.34 -15.09
CA PHE A 197 3.41 -6.16 -13.94
C PHE A 197 4.36 -7.30 -14.31
N LEU A 198 4.66 -7.53 -15.59
CA LEU A 198 5.71 -8.47 -16.00
C LEU A 198 7.12 -7.87 -15.77
N PRO A 199 8.07 -8.60 -15.14
CA PRO A 199 9.39 -8.07 -14.79
C PRO A 199 10.20 -7.41 -15.92
N HIS A 200 10.06 -7.86 -17.17
CA HIS A 200 10.78 -7.26 -18.30
C HIS A 200 10.22 -5.90 -18.76
N ASN A 201 9.05 -5.49 -18.25
CA ASN A 201 8.43 -4.20 -18.53
C ASN A 201 8.65 -3.16 -17.41
N TYR A 202 9.43 -3.51 -16.37
CA TYR A 202 9.67 -2.60 -15.25
C TYR A 202 10.59 -1.45 -15.64
N THR A 203 10.52 -0.38 -14.84
CA THR A 203 11.57 0.64 -14.73
C THR A 203 12.32 0.42 -13.42
N LYS A 204 13.50 1.02 -13.25
CA LYS A 204 14.26 0.88 -11.99
C LYS A 204 13.53 1.50 -10.80
N ASN A 205 12.88 2.64 -11.00
CA ASN A 205 12.19 3.40 -9.96
C ASN A 205 10.83 2.77 -9.61
N CYS A 206 10.85 1.52 -9.16
CA CYS A 206 9.67 0.84 -8.64
C CYS A 206 10.06 -0.12 -7.51
N ILE A 207 9.04 -0.56 -6.79
CA ILE A 207 9.11 -1.57 -5.74
C ILE A 207 8.32 -2.79 -6.21
N VAL A 208 8.96 -3.95 -6.26
CA VAL A 208 8.30 -5.19 -6.69
C VAL A 208 7.91 -6.04 -5.49
N TYR A 209 6.74 -6.67 -5.59
CA TYR A 209 6.20 -7.62 -4.63
C TYR A 209 5.68 -8.83 -5.41
N PRO A 210 5.83 -10.06 -4.89
CA PRO A 210 4.98 -11.17 -5.32
C PRO A 210 3.50 -10.83 -5.16
N GLY A 211 3.12 -10.44 -3.93
CA GLY A 211 1.80 -9.99 -3.50
C GLY A 211 1.95 -9.05 -2.28
N THR A 212 0.91 -8.28 -1.99
CA THR A 212 0.80 -7.45 -0.78
C THR A 212 0.01 -8.17 0.31
N HIS A 213 -0.31 -7.49 1.42
CA HIS A 213 -1.19 -8.02 2.46
C HIS A 213 -2.63 -8.25 1.99
N ASP A 214 -3.07 -7.60 0.91
CA ASP A 214 -4.40 -7.77 0.31
C ASP A 214 -4.48 -8.96 -0.65
N ASN A 215 -3.32 -9.44 -1.11
CA ASN A 215 -3.21 -10.61 -1.96
C ASN A 215 -3.28 -11.89 -1.12
N ASP A 216 -3.60 -12.99 -1.79
CA ASP A 216 -3.33 -14.30 -1.21
C ASP A 216 -1.81 -14.55 -1.20
N THR A 217 -1.36 -15.51 -0.39
CA THR A 217 -0.02 -16.10 -0.50
C THR A 217 0.25 -16.57 -1.94
N CYS A 218 1.51 -16.67 -2.35
CA CYS A 218 1.89 -17.20 -3.65
C CYS A 218 1.33 -18.61 -3.89
N TRP A 219 1.32 -19.47 -2.88
CA TRP A 219 0.70 -20.80 -2.97
C TRP A 219 -0.82 -20.72 -3.06
N GLY A 220 -1.47 -19.90 -2.23
CA GLY A 220 -2.90 -19.70 -2.28
C GLY A 220 -3.36 -19.21 -3.66
N TRP A 221 -2.70 -18.16 -4.16
CA TRP A 221 -2.92 -17.65 -5.53
C TRP A 221 -2.71 -18.75 -6.56
N PHE A 222 -1.57 -19.45 -6.54
CA PHE A 222 -1.25 -20.47 -7.55
C PHE A 222 -2.23 -21.64 -7.52
N ASN A 223 -2.77 -22.00 -6.36
CA ASN A 223 -3.76 -23.06 -6.23
C ASN A 223 -5.10 -22.66 -6.87
N THR A 224 -5.51 -21.40 -6.75
CA THR A 224 -6.82 -20.92 -7.24
C THR A 224 -6.81 -20.21 -8.59
N ALA A 225 -5.65 -19.78 -9.09
CA ALA A 225 -5.55 -19.04 -10.35
C ALA A 225 -6.07 -19.86 -11.54
N PRO A 226 -6.58 -19.21 -12.61
CA PRO A 226 -6.94 -19.91 -13.83
C PRO A 226 -5.75 -20.68 -14.44
N GLU A 227 -6.01 -21.86 -15.00
CA GLU A 227 -4.98 -22.74 -15.55
C GLU A 227 -4.13 -22.06 -16.65
N ALA A 228 -4.73 -21.14 -17.42
CA ALA A 228 -4.00 -20.36 -18.42
C ALA A 228 -2.93 -19.44 -17.79
N GLU A 229 -3.24 -18.81 -16.65
CA GLU A 229 -2.33 -17.93 -15.92
C GLU A 229 -1.20 -18.72 -15.26
N LYS A 230 -1.52 -19.87 -14.64
CA LYS A 230 -0.51 -20.79 -14.08
C LYS A 230 0.47 -21.22 -15.15
N ASN A 231 -0.03 -21.69 -16.29
CA ASN A 231 0.81 -22.12 -17.40
C ASN A 231 1.65 -20.97 -17.97
N TYR A 232 1.12 -19.73 -17.98
CA TYR A 232 1.92 -18.58 -18.40
C TYR A 232 3.05 -18.30 -17.39
N LEU A 233 2.75 -18.22 -16.09
CA LEU A 233 3.77 -18.05 -15.05
C LEU A 233 4.88 -19.10 -15.15
N LEU A 234 4.53 -20.39 -15.25
CA LEU A 234 5.52 -21.48 -15.33
C LEU A 234 6.43 -21.35 -16.55
N ARG A 235 5.87 -21.06 -17.73
CA ARG A 235 6.67 -20.81 -18.94
C ARG A 235 7.54 -19.56 -18.82
N TYR A 236 7.01 -18.49 -18.24
CA TYR A 236 7.70 -17.21 -18.10
C TYR A 236 8.87 -17.32 -17.11
N ALA A 237 8.66 -18.00 -15.99
CA ALA A 237 9.66 -18.23 -14.96
C ALA A 237 10.66 -19.35 -15.32
N GLY A 238 10.34 -20.20 -16.32
CA GLY A 238 11.08 -21.43 -16.58
C GLY A 238 10.97 -22.44 -15.43
N ALA A 239 9.85 -22.43 -14.71
CA ALA A 239 9.61 -23.20 -13.50
C ALA A 239 8.72 -24.44 -13.75
N ASN A 240 8.81 -25.42 -12.85
CA ASN A 240 7.96 -26.62 -12.85
C ASN A 240 6.79 -26.54 -11.85
N GLY A 241 6.77 -25.51 -11.00
CA GLY A 241 5.71 -25.26 -10.01
C GLY A 241 5.88 -25.96 -8.66
N GLU A 242 6.97 -26.71 -8.45
CA GLU A 242 7.21 -27.41 -7.17
C GLU A 242 7.51 -26.45 -6.01
N HIS A 243 8.11 -25.30 -6.31
CA HIS A 243 8.53 -24.29 -5.33
C HIS A 243 8.02 -22.90 -5.72
N ILE A 244 6.72 -22.82 -6.04
CA ILE A 244 6.15 -21.64 -6.69
C ILE A 244 6.41 -20.33 -5.92
N HIS A 245 6.33 -20.35 -4.59
CA HIS A 245 6.63 -19.19 -3.76
C HIS A 245 8.08 -18.68 -3.94
N TRP A 246 9.06 -19.58 -4.03
CA TRP A 246 10.44 -19.22 -4.37
C TRP A 246 10.57 -18.75 -5.81
N ASP A 247 9.79 -19.28 -6.75
CA ASP A 247 9.79 -18.80 -8.14
C ASP A 247 9.29 -17.36 -8.24
N PHE A 248 8.25 -17.01 -7.49
CA PHE A 248 7.78 -15.62 -7.35
C PHE A 248 8.84 -14.70 -6.73
N ILE A 249 9.44 -15.12 -5.60
CA ILE A 249 10.51 -14.36 -4.93
C ILE A 249 11.69 -14.16 -5.88
N ARG A 250 12.05 -15.20 -6.64
CA ARG A 250 13.13 -15.16 -7.64
C ARG A 250 12.84 -14.16 -8.75
N LEU A 251 11.63 -14.18 -9.32
CA LEU A 251 11.22 -13.21 -10.34
C LEU A 251 11.31 -11.77 -9.84
N ALA A 252 10.89 -11.52 -8.59
CA ALA A 252 11.03 -10.22 -7.94
C ALA A 252 12.51 -9.84 -7.74
N MET A 253 13.32 -10.74 -7.16
CA MET A 253 14.75 -10.50 -6.93
C MET A 253 15.51 -10.25 -8.23
N SER A 254 15.25 -11.02 -9.28
CA SER A 254 15.95 -10.88 -10.56
C SER A 254 15.48 -9.69 -11.40
N SER A 255 14.41 -9.01 -11.00
CA SER A 255 13.89 -7.85 -11.73
C SER A 255 14.80 -6.63 -11.60
N ILE A 256 14.59 -5.63 -12.45
CA ILE A 256 15.33 -4.37 -12.39
C ILE A 256 14.81 -3.38 -11.31
N ALA A 257 13.79 -3.76 -10.55
CA ALA A 257 13.22 -2.91 -9.50
C ALA A 257 14.27 -2.60 -8.42
N ASN A 258 14.32 -1.34 -7.97
CA ASN A 258 15.26 -0.89 -6.94
C ASN A 258 15.09 -1.64 -5.61
N ILE A 259 13.85 -1.99 -5.26
CA ILE A 259 13.53 -2.70 -4.01
C ILE A 259 12.56 -3.83 -4.33
N SER A 260 12.75 -4.97 -3.68
CA SER A 260 11.88 -6.13 -3.75
C SER A 260 11.47 -6.55 -2.35
N ILE A 261 10.16 -6.64 -2.09
CA ILE A 261 9.59 -6.92 -0.76
C ILE A 261 8.74 -8.18 -0.82
N TYR A 262 8.82 -8.99 0.23
CA TYR A 262 8.15 -10.29 0.32
C TYR A 262 7.31 -10.35 1.60
N ALA A 263 6.10 -10.89 1.48
CA ALA A 263 5.35 -11.31 2.65
C ALA A 263 6.10 -12.45 3.33
N ILE A 264 6.18 -12.43 4.67
CA ILE A 264 6.88 -13.49 5.40
C ILE A 264 6.20 -14.86 5.21
N GLN A 265 4.89 -14.86 4.92
CA GLN A 265 4.13 -16.05 4.56
C GLN A 265 4.66 -16.72 3.29
N ASP A 266 5.07 -15.92 2.28
CA ASP A 266 5.65 -16.45 1.05
C ASP A 266 7.07 -16.97 1.28
N VAL A 267 7.84 -16.30 2.13
CA VAL A 267 9.18 -16.76 2.56
C VAL A 267 9.09 -18.11 3.28
N MET A 268 8.04 -18.31 4.08
CA MET A 268 7.73 -19.58 4.75
C MET A 268 7.04 -20.62 3.85
N GLY A 269 6.61 -20.25 2.65
CA GLY A 269 5.90 -21.15 1.73
C GLY A 269 4.52 -21.57 2.21
N LEU A 270 3.79 -20.68 2.92
CA LEU A 270 2.46 -20.95 3.45
C LEU A 270 1.36 -20.74 2.40
N ASP A 271 0.17 -21.30 2.66
CA ASP A 271 -1.00 -21.27 1.78
C ASP A 271 -2.05 -20.21 2.19
N THR A 272 -3.23 -20.26 1.55
CA THR A 272 -4.38 -19.37 1.81
C THR A 272 -4.79 -19.25 3.28
N ALA A 273 -4.55 -20.26 4.12
CA ALA A 273 -4.87 -20.15 5.55
C ALA A 273 -4.02 -19.07 6.25
N SER A 274 -2.95 -18.60 5.61
CA SER A 274 -2.03 -17.57 6.09
C SER A 274 -2.22 -16.21 5.43
N ARG A 275 -3.27 -16.03 4.63
CA ARG A 275 -3.62 -14.75 4.02
C ARG A 275 -3.90 -13.69 5.09
N MET A 276 -3.30 -12.50 4.93
CA MET A 276 -3.41 -11.43 5.93
C MET A 276 -4.77 -10.71 5.85
N ASN A 277 -5.17 -10.28 4.65
CA ASN A 277 -6.42 -9.59 4.42
C ASN A 277 -7.12 -10.09 3.14
N MET A 278 -8.44 -10.15 3.20
CA MET A 278 -9.31 -10.38 2.06
C MET A 278 -10.17 -9.13 1.84
N PRO A 279 -9.82 -8.27 0.85
CA PRO A 279 -10.57 -7.06 0.58
C PRO A 279 -12.07 -7.31 0.42
N SER A 280 -12.88 -6.35 0.87
CA SER A 280 -14.36 -6.43 0.90
C SER A 280 -14.97 -7.45 1.86
N LYS A 281 -14.18 -8.21 2.63
CA LYS A 281 -14.69 -9.06 3.71
C LYS A 281 -14.49 -8.36 5.07
N PRO A 282 -15.53 -8.19 5.90
CA PRO A 282 -15.40 -7.48 7.17
C PRO A 282 -14.67 -8.28 8.26
N ASP A 283 -14.79 -9.61 8.26
CA ASP A 283 -14.33 -10.47 9.37
C ASP A 283 -13.24 -11.47 8.94
N GLY A 284 -12.37 -11.83 9.89
CA GLY A 284 -11.31 -12.84 9.72
C GLY A 284 -10.07 -12.34 9.00
N ASN A 285 -9.73 -11.05 9.15
CA ASN A 285 -8.55 -10.41 8.57
C ASN A 285 -7.64 -9.91 9.71
N TRP A 286 -6.35 -9.71 9.42
CA TRP A 286 -5.35 -9.15 10.35
C TRP A 286 -5.07 -10.02 11.59
N GLU A 287 -5.42 -11.31 11.51
CA GLU A 287 -5.31 -12.27 12.62
C GLU A 287 -4.11 -13.22 12.48
N TRP A 288 -3.49 -13.31 11.30
CA TRP A 288 -2.39 -14.24 11.06
C TRP A 288 -1.16 -13.90 11.90
N ARG A 289 -0.53 -14.94 12.46
CA ARG A 289 0.65 -14.86 13.32
C ARG A 289 1.56 -16.06 13.06
N TYR A 290 2.84 -15.90 13.37
CA TYR A 290 3.81 -16.99 13.33
C TYR A 290 4.47 -17.19 14.70
N THR A 291 5.14 -18.33 14.85
CA THR A 291 6.03 -18.66 15.97
C THR A 291 7.48 -18.76 15.49
N ASP A 292 8.44 -18.56 16.39
CA ASP A 292 9.86 -18.52 16.03
C ASP A 292 10.35 -19.79 15.32
N ASP A 293 9.79 -20.96 15.65
CA ASP A 293 10.14 -22.25 15.05
C ASP A 293 9.69 -22.40 13.57
N MET A 294 8.76 -21.57 13.10
CA MET A 294 8.38 -21.52 11.69
C MET A 294 9.50 -20.93 10.81
N LEU A 295 10.37 -20.09 11.39
CA LEU A 295 11.54 -19.53 10.70
C LEU A 295 12.73 -20.49 10.78
N THR A 296 12.69 -21.53 9.96
CA THR A 296 13.76 -22.54 9.94
C THR A 296 15.08 -22.01 9.39
N GLN A 297 16.20 -22.63 9.78
CA GLN A 297 17.52 -22.31 9.23
C GLN A 297 17.57 -22.49 7.70
N GLN A 298 16.84 -23.47 7.17
CA GLN A 298 16.77 -23.69 5.73
C GLN A 298 16.14 -22.50 4.98
N ILE A 299 15.08 -21.90 5.54
CA ILE A 299 14.45 -20.70 4.97
C ILE A 299 15.44 -19.54 4.98
N HIS A 300 16.11 -19.33 6.12
CA HIS A 300 17.15 -18.30 6.27
C HIS A 300 18.24 -18.45 5.20
N ASP A 301 18.83 -19.64 5.07
CA ASP A 301 19.94 -19.88 4.15
C ASP A 301 19.50 -19.75 2.68
N THR A 302 18.28 -20.19 2.36
CA THR A 302 17.72 -20.06 1.00
C THR A 302 17.55 -18.59 0.64
N LEU A 303 16.93 -17.79 1.51
CA LEU A 303 16.73 -16.37 1.28
C LEU A 303 18.06 -15.61 1.20
N ALA A 304 19.01 -15.92 2.09
CA ALA A 304 20.32 -15.28 2.10
C ALA A 304 21.12 -15.58 0.82
N ASN A 305 21.14 -16.83 0.36
CA ASN A 305 21.81 -17.21 -0.88
C ASN A 305 21.19 -16.53 -2.09
N MET A 306 19.85 -16.51 -2.19
CA MET A 306 19.17 -15.81 -3.30
C MET A 306 19.46 -14.31 -3.30
N THR A 307 19.42 -13.66 -2.13
CA THR A 307 19.77 -12.24 -1.99
C THR A 307 21.19 -11.97 -2.48
N ALA A 308 22.15 -12.81 -2.12
CA ALA A 308 23.55 -12.71 -2.57
C ALA A 308 23.69 -12.93 -4.09
N ASP A 309 23.04 -13.95 -4.65
CA ASP A 309 23.10 -14.29 -6.09
C ASP A 309 22.56 -13.15 -6.98
N TYR A 310 21.53 -12.45 -6.52
CA TYR A 310 20.92 -11.32 -7.25
C TYR A 310 21.49 -9.95 -6.87
N GLY A 311 22.50 -9.90 -5.99
CA GLY A 311 23.18 -8.66 -5.62
C GLY A 311 22.29 -7.64 -4.92
N ARG A 312 21.43 -8.11 -4.01
CA ARG A 312 20.53 -7.26 -3.21
C ARG A 312 21.02 -7.09 -1.78
#